data_AF-A0A1J5EDS0-F1
#
_entry.id   AF-A0A1J5EDS0-F1
#
_cell.length_a   1.000
_cell.length_b   1.000
_cell.length_c   1.000
_cell.angle_alpha   90.00
_cell.angle_beta   90.00
_cell.angle_gamma   90.00
#
_symmetry.space_group_name_H-M   'P 1'
#
loop_
_entity.id
_entity.type
_entity.pdbx_description
1 polymer ?
#
loop_
_entity_poly.entity_id
_entity_poly.type
_entity_poly.pdbx_seq_one_letter_code
_entity_poly.pdbx_strand_id
1 'polypeptide(L)' 'MSDSTRDVQKWGNSQGLRLSKEHLAEAHINVGDSVEVVRDGSLVIELVKRLPDDYEAEVVEWGAPVGREEW' A
#
# COMPACT_ATOMS: atom_id res chain seq x y z
N MET A 1 7.37 -1.42 -20.85
CA MET A 1 6.33 -1.01 -19.90
C MET A 1 4.99 -1.07 -20.61
N SER A 2 4.11 -1.99 -20.23
CA SER A 2 2.75 -2.02 -20.74
C SER A 2 1.90 -1.03 -19.97
N ASP A 3 1.31 -0.07 -20.67
CA ASP A 3 0.38 0.87 -20.07
C ASP A 3 -0.86 0.11 -19.57
N SER A 4 -1.21 0.29 -18.30
CA SER A 4 -2.34 -0.42 -17.68
C SER A 4 -3.16 0.53 -16.82
N THR A 5 -4.35 0.89 -17.32
CA THR A 5 -5.33 1.70 -16.60
C THR A 5 -5.81 0.97 -15.35
N ARG A 6 -5.89 1.70 -14.24
CA ARG A 6 -6.41 1.21 -12.96
C ARG A 6 -7.41 2.22 -12.40
N ASP A 7 -8.55 1.70 -11.98
CA ASP A 7 -9.56 2.50 -11.30
C ASP A 7 -9.24 2.58 -9.81
N VAL A 8 -9.39 3.77 -9.25
CA VAL A 8 -9.33 4.00 -7.79
C VAL A 8 -10.54 3.32 -7.14
N GLN A 9 -10.31 2.48 -6.13
CA GLN A 9 -11.34 1.69 -5.46
C GLN A 9 -11.58 2.19 -4.03
N LYS A 10 -12.76 1.91 -3.46
CA LYS A 10 -12.99 2.10 -2.02
C LYS A 10 -12.20 1.05 -1.23
N TRP A 11 -11.51 1.46 -0.18
CA TRP A 11 -10.85 0.56 0.78
C TRP A 11 -11.03 1.10 2.20
N GLY A 12 -12.04 0.58 2.90
CA GLY A 12 -12.50 1.15 4.17
C GLY A 12 -12.97 2.59 3.98
N ASN A 13 -12.65 3.45 4.94
CA ASN A 13 -12.98 4.88 4.88
C ASN A 13 -12.17 5.70 3.86
N SER A 14 -11.38 5.04 3.01
CA SER A 14 -10.41 5.67 2.10
C SER A 14 -10.50 5.12 0.68
N GLN A 15 -9.58 5.56 -0.17
CA GLN A 15 -9.42 5.11 -1.55
C GLN A 15 -8.09 4.38 -1.73
N GLY A 16 -8.12 3.26 -2.44
CA GLY A 16 -6.97 2.43 -2.76
C GLY A 16 -6.67 2.41 -4.26
N LEU A 17 -5.37 2.40 -4.59
CA LEU A 17 -4.87 2.10 -5.93
C LEU A 17 -4.06 0.80 -5.86
N ARG A 18 -4.45 -0.23 -6.62
CA ARG A 18 -3.79 -1.53 -6.58
C ARG A 18 -2.56 -1.57 -7.47
N LEU A 19 -1.37 -1.54 -6.90
CA LEU A 19 -0.12 -1.80 -7.64
C LEU A 19 0.07 -3.32 -7.87
N SER A 20 0.57 -3.71 -9.04
CA SER A 20 0.93 -5.11 -9.30
C SER A 20 2.25 -5.45 -8.58
N LYS A 21 2.49 -6.74 -8.34
CA LYS A 21 3.78 -7.21 -7.82
C LYS A 21 4.97 -6.79 -8.71
N GLU A 22 4.74 -6.74 -10.02
CA GLU A 22 5.74 -6.29 -11.00
C GLU A 22 6.10 -4.82 -10.81
N HIS A 23 5.10 -3.92 -10.73
CA HIS A 23 5.38 -2.49 -10.49
C HIS A 23 6.06 -2.24 -9.15
N LEU A 24 5.69 -2.99 -8.10
CA LEU A 24 6.36 -2.90 -6.80
C LEU A 24 7.83 -3.36 -6.89
N ALA A 25 8.09 -4.45 -7.62
CA ALA A 25 9.45 -4.96 -7.82
C ALA A 25 10.32 -3.99 -8.64
N GLU A 26 9.77 -3.42 -9.71
CA GLU A 26 10.43 -2.39 -10.52
C GLU A 26 10.77 -1.13 -9.71
N ALA A 27 9.91 -0.75 -8.77
CA ALA A 27 10.13 0.38 -7.88
C ALA A 27 10.96 0.04 -6.63
N HIS A 28 11.36 -1.23 -6.44
CA HIS A 28 12.04 -1.73 -5.24
C HIS A 28 11.30 -1.40 -3.93
N ILE A 29 9.97 -1.51 -3.94
CA ILE A 29 9.08 -1.30 -2.80
C ILE A 29 8.52 -2.65 -2.35
N ASN A 30 8.67 -2.95 -1.06
CA ASN A 30 8.10 -4.12 -0.43
C ASN A 30 6.81 -3.78 0.33
N VAL A 31 5.98 -4.79 0.58
CA VAL A 31 4.84 -4.64 1.48
C VAL A 31 5.36 -4.32 2.88
N GLY A 32 4.88 -3.22 3.47
CA GLY A 32 5.32 -2.74 4.79
C GLY A 32 6.35 -1.60 4.74
N ASP A 33 6.93 -1.32 3.57
CA ASP A 33 7.77 -0.14 3.38
C ASP A 33 6.94 1.14 3.55
N SER A 34 7.56 2.18 4.11
CA SER A 34 6.93 3.50 4.19
C SER A 34 7.22 4.28 2.90
N VAL A 35 6.15 4.81 2.31
CA VAL A 35 6.20 5.62 1.10
C VAL A 35 5.57 6.99 1.35
N GLU A 36 6.04 7.99 0.63
CA GLU A 36 5.41 9.30 0.53
C GLU A 36 4.69 9.43 -0.82
N VAL A 37 3.56 10.13 -0.83
CA VAL A 37 2.82 10.46 -2.05
C VAL A 37 2.94 11.96 -2.28
N VAL A 38 3.67 12.35 -3.31
CA VAL A 38 3.89 13.76 -3.68
C VAL A 38 3.13 14.11 -4.95
N ARG A 39 2.77 15.40 -5.08
CA ARG A 39 2.09 15.94 -6.26
C ARG A 39 3.04 16.83 -7.04
N ASP A 40 3.40 16.39 -8.24
CA ASP A 40 4.22 17.17 -9.18
C ASP A 40 3.72 16.99 -10.62
N GLY A 41 2.61 17.69 -10.96
CA GLY A 41 1.91 17.49 -12.23
C GLY A 41 1.23 16.12 -12.40
N SER A 42 1.66 15.12 -11.63
CA SER A 42 1.13 13.78 -11.47
C SER A 42 1.26 13.35 -9.99
N LEU A 43 0.70 12.20 -9.63
CA LEU A 43 0.95 11.57 -8.33
C LEU A 43 2.20 10.69 -8.46
N VAL A 44 3.21 10.97 -7.62
CA VAL A 44 4.45 10.19 -7.54
C VAL A 44 4.49 9.51 -6.17
N ILE A 45 4.90 8.24 -6.15
CA ILE A 45 5.07 7.45 -4.93
C ILE A 45 6.56 7.23 -4.73
N GLU A 46 7.10 7.71 -3.61
CA GLU A 46 8.53 7.65 -3.29
C GLU A 46 8.77 6.82 -2.04
N LEU A 47 9.75 5.91 -2.09
CA LEU A 47 10.17 5.14 -0.92
C LEU A 47 10.94 6.05 0.05
N VAL A 48 10.47 6.16 1.29
CA VAL A 48 11.12 7.00 2.31
C VAL A 48 11.74 6.19 3.45
N LYS A 49 11.28 4.97 3.69
CA LYS A 49 11.87 4.07 4.70
C LYS A 49 11.62 2.61 4.36
N ARG A 50 12.69 1.80 4.40
CA ARG A 50 12.60 0.35 4.27
C ARG A 50 12.22 -0.29 5.61
N LEU A 51 11.36 -1.29 5.55
CA LEU A 51 11.19 -2.22 6.65
C LEU A 51 12.48 -3.08 6.76
N PRO A 52 13.02 -3.30 7.97
CA PRO A 52 14.17 -4.18 8.15
C PRO A 52 13.87 -5.61 7.68
N ASP A 53 14.85 -6.27 7.09
CA ASP A 53 14.71 -7.65 6.59
C ASP A 53 14.48 -8.66 7.73
N ASP A 54 14.90 -8.32 8.95
CA ASP A 54 14.75 -9.10 10.18
C ASP A 54 13.54 -8.69 11.01
N TYR A 55 12.59 -7.96 10.42
CA TYR A 55 11.36 -7.59 11.10
C TYR A 55 10.44 -8.82 11.28
N GLU A 56 10.36 -9.30 12.51
CA GLU A 56 9.41 -10.32 12.95
C GLU A 56 8.06 -9.65 13.30
N ALA A 57 7.06 -9.82 12.43
CA ALA A 57 5.73 -9.28 12.68
C ALA A 57 5.05 -10.05 13.82
N GLU A 58 4.73 -9.36 14.91
CA GLU A 58 3.94 -9.95 16.00
C GLU A 58 2.48 -10.13 15.55
N VAL A 59 1.96 -11.36 15.70
CA VAL A 59 0.54 -11.64 15.47
C VAL A 59 -0.26 -11.07 16.64
N VAL A 60 -1.01 -10.02 16.36
CA VAL A 60 -1.98 -9.47 17.31
C VAL A 60 -3.33 -10.17 17.10
N GLU A 61 -3.87 -10.75 18.17
CA GLU A 61 -5.24 -11.24 18.23
C GLU A 61 -6.19 -10.05 18.35
N TRP A 62 -6.79 -9.63 17.22
CA TRP A 62 -7.65 -8.45 17.12
C TRP A 62 -9.02 -8.59 17.83
N GLY A 63 -9.30 -9.75 18.43
CA GLY A 63 -10.58 -10.04 19.08
C GLY A 63 -11.71 -10.34 18.09
N ALA A 64 -12.93 -10.47 18.62
CA ALA A 64 -14.10 -10.76 17.80
C ALA A 64 -14.56 -9.51 17.01
N PRO A 65 -15.01 -9.67 15.76
CA PRO A 65 -15.54 -8.55 14.97
C PRO A 65 -16.76 -7.92 15.65
N VAL A 66 -16.74 -6.59 15.83
CA VAL A 66 -17.78 -5.85 16.56
C VAL A 66 -18.96 -5.39 15.67
N GLY A 67 -18.88 -5.61 14.35
CA GLY A 67 -20.00 -5.45 13.43
C GLY A 67 -20.47 -4.01 13.16
N ARG A 68 -19.62 -3.00 13.39
CA ARG A 68 -19.91 -1.58 13.11
C ARG A 68 -18.91 -0.92 12.17
N GLU A 69 -18.18 -1.73 11.42
CA GLU A 69 -17.21 -1.25 10.45
C GLU A 69 -17.99 -0.81 9.21
N GLU A 70 -18.05 0.50 8.97
CA GLU A 70 -18.43 1.01 7.66
C GLU A 70 -17.22 0.83 6.74
N TRP A 71 -17.32 -0.14 5.83
CA TRP A 71 -16.32 -0.41 4.79
C TRP A 71 -16.42 0.59 3.65
#